data_AF-A0A957QL38-F1
#
_entry.id   AF-A0A957QL38-F1
#
_cell.length_a   1.000
_cell.length_b   1.000
_cell.length_c   1.000
_cell.angle_alpha   90.00
_cell.angle_beta   90.00
_cell.angle_gamma   90.00
#
_symmetry.space_group_name_H-M   'P 1'
#
loop_
_entity.id
_entity.type
_entity.pdbx_description
1 polymer ?
#
loop_
_entity_poly.entity_id
_entity_poly.type
_entity_poly.pdbx_seq_one_letter_code
_entity_poly.pdbx_strand_id
1 'polypeptide(L)'
;MNPAPLHIAVSGIPRGYHFPRPDGNWLQPAHRAQIEAISPRVRLTEIAAAAVSRQELSQFEVVLAEGGNRVHYPGELDWDDYQRFFTPALRWVQLCSTGFSDNITPAVESGQVTLTNAPG
;
A
#
# COMPACT_ATOMS: atom_id res chain seq x y z
N MET A 1 -15.35 14.98 -20.49
CA MET A 1 -14.18 15.17 -19.60
C MET A 1 -13.70 13.81 -19.17
N ASN A 2 -12.43 13.48 -19.36
CA ASN A 2 -11.88 12.25 -18.80
C ASN A 2 -11.80 12.42 -17.27
N PRO A 3 -12.29 11.46 -16.48
CA PRO A 3 -12.21 11.55 -15.03
C PRO A 3 -10.75 11.52 -14.56
N ALA A 4 -10.45 12.20 -13.45
CA ALA A 4 -9.10 12.40 -12.93
C ALA A 4 -8.32 11.08 -12.72
N PRO A 5 -6.97 11.09 -12.77
CA PRO A 5 -6.16 9.90 -12.50
C PRO A 5 -6.41 9.35 -11.10
N LEU A 6 -6.25 8.04 -10.92
CA LEU A 6 -6.29 7.34 -9.63
C LEU A 6 -4.86 7.03 -9.21
N HIS A 7 -4.40 7.64 -8.14
CA HIS A 7 -3.03 7.48 -7.65
C HIS A 7 -2.96 6.34 -6.63
N ILE A 8 -2.17 5.31 -6.95
CA ILE A 8 -2.00 4.09 -6.16
C ILE A 8 -0.56 3.98 -5.70
N ALA A 9 -0.35 3.90 -4.39
CA ALA A 9 0.95 3.53 -3.84
C ALA A 9 1.04 2.02 -3.59
N VAL A 10 2.23 1.46 -3.74
CA VAL A 10 2.56 0.09 -3.36
C VAL A 10 3.75 0.13 -2.44
N SER A 11 3.60 -0.41 -1.23
CA SER A 11 4.64 -0.34 -0.21
C SER A 11 4.58 -1.54 0.73
N GLY A 12 5.73 -1.93 1.25
CA GLY A 12 5.85 -3.15 2.03
C GLY A 12 5.91 -4.39 1.13
N ILE A 13 6.78 -5.32 1.48
CA ILE A 13 6.97 -6.59 0.78
C ILE A 13 6.09 -7.65 1.45
N PRO A 14 5.11 -8.25 0.74
CA PRO A 14 4.30 -9.35 1.26
C PRO A 14 5.18 -10.46 1.83
N ARG A 15 4.87 -10.94 3.03
CA ARG A 15 5.72 -11.92 3.73
C ARG A 15 6.01 -13.19 2.93
N GLY A 16 5.03 -13.65 2.14
CA GLY A 16 5.16 -14.83 1.28
C GLY A 16 5.91 -14.57 -0.04
N TYR A 17 6.40 -13.36 -0.28
CA TYR A 17 7.07 -13.01 -1.53
C TYR A 17 8.57 -13.30 -1.47
N HIS A 18 9.01 -14.33 -2.19
CA HIS A 18 10.37 -14.87 -2.05
C HIS A 18 11.45 -14.12 -2.85
N PHE A 19 11.06 -13.23 -3.77
CA PHE A 19 11.99 -12.62 -4.73
C PHE A 19 11.81 -11.10 -4.87
N PRO A 20 11.87 -10.32 -3.76
CA PRO A 20 11.84 -8.87 -3.85
C PRO A 20 13.01 -8.35 -4.68
N ARG A 21 12.80 -7.18 -5.30
CA ARG A 21 13.84 -6.51 -6.06
C ARG A 21 14.84 -5.83 -5.10
N PRO A 22 16.10 -5.60 -5.54
CA PRO A 22 17.13 -4.99 -4.68
C PRO A 22 16.84 -3.56 -4.23
N ASP A 23 15.89 -2.88 -4.88
CA ASP A 23 15.46 -1.51 -4.55
C ASP A 23 14.45 -1.46 -3.38
N GLY A 24 14.14 -2.59 -2.77
CA GLY A 24 13.20 -2.67 -1.65
C GLY A 24 11.72 -2.72 -2.08
N ASN A 25 11.45 -2.94 -3.37
CA ASN A 25 10.12 -3.13 -3.92
C ASN A 25 9.91 -4.57 -4.40
N TRP A 26 8.66 -4.98 -4.64
CA TRP A 26 8.34 -6.37 -4.99
C TRP A 26 7.54 -6.54 -6.30
N LEU A 27 6.99 -5.48 -6.89
CA LEU A 27 6.28 -5.66 -8.15
C LEU A 27 7.25 -5.98 -9.28
N GLN A 28 6.87 -6.98 -10.07
CA GLN A 28 7.55 -7.32 -11.32
C GLN A 28 6.88 -6.59 -12.49
N PRO A 29 7.55 -6.48 -13.66
CA PRO A 29 6.96 -5.81 -14.83
C PRO A 29 5.58 -6.34 -15.21
N ALA A 30 5.35 -7.66 -15.07
CA ALA A 30 4.06 -8.27 -15.33
C ALA A 30 2.96 -7.81 -14.34
N HIS A 31 3.27 -7.66 -13.04
CA HIS A 31 2.31 -7.16 -12.05
C HIS A 31 1.91 -5.72 -12.35
N ARG A 32 2.88 -4.85 -12.65
CA ARG A 32 2.62 -3.45 -13.02
C ARG A 32 1.70 -3.37 -14.24
N ALA A 33 2.04 -4.11 -15.30
CA ALA A 33 1.25 -4.15 -16.52
C ALA A 33 -0.19 -4.62 -16.27
N GLN A 34 -0.39 -5.63 -15.41
CA GLN A 34 -1.73 -6.10 -15.05
C GLN A 34 -2.55 -5.05 -14.30
N ILE A 35 -1.94 -4.36 -13.32
CA ILE A 35 -2.62 -3.32 -12.54
C ILE A 35 -2.96 -2.11 -13.41
N GLU A 36 -2.01 -1.65 -14.23
CA GLU A 36 -2.20 -0.51 -15.13
C GLU A 36 -3.20 -0.81 -16.25
N ALA A 37 -3.33 -2.08 -16.68
CA ALA A 37 -4.31 -2.49 -17.68
C ALA A 37 -5.77 -2.41 -17.19
N ILE A 38 -6.02 -2.35 -15.87
CA ILE A 38 -7.37 -2.22 -15.30
C ILE A 38 -8.04 -0.94 -15.80
N SER A 39 -7.29 0.16 -15.89
CA SER A 39 -7.82 1.43 -16.37
C SER A 39 -6.70 2.39 -16.79
N PRO A 40 -6.86 3.16 -17.88
CA PRO A 40 -5.89 4.19 -18.27
C PRO A 40 -5.72 5.31 -17.23
N ARG A 41 -6.57 5.34 -16.19
CA ARG A 41 -6.52 6.29 -15.08
C ARG A 41 -5.52 5.90 -13.99
N VAL A 42 -5.13 4.63 -13.91
CA VAL A 42 -4.24 4.14 -12.85
C VAL A 42 -2.86 4.79 -13.01
N ARG A 43 -2.34 5.33 -11.90
CA ARG A 43 -0.97 5.80 -11.77
C ARG A 43 -0.36 5.09 -10.56
N LEU A 44 0.55 4.17 -10.84
CA LEU A 44 1.15 3.31 -9.83
C LEU A 44 2.50 3.87 -9.40
N THR A 45 2.73 3.96 -8.09
CA THR A 45 4.01 4.38 -7.51
C THR A 45 4.46 3.36 -6.50
N GLU A 46 5.65 2.78 -6.70
CA GLU A 46 6.27 1.87 -5.73
C GLU A 46 7.13 2.68 -4.76
N ILE A 47 6.89 2.51 -3.46
CA ILE A 47 7.63 3.18 -2.39
C ILE A 47 8.21 2.08 -1.51
N ALA A 48 9.53 1.96 -1.50
CA ALA A 48 10.19 1.04 -0.59
C ALA A 48 9.90 1.46 0.86
N ALA A 49 9.66 0.50 1.76
CA ALA A 49 9.32 0.78 3.15
C ALA A 49 10.31 1.77 3.81
N ALA A 50 11.62 1.55 3.61
CA ALA A 50 12.68 2.41 4.14
C ALA A 50 12.69 3.87 3.59
N ALA A 51 11.93 4.15 2.53
CA ALA A 51 11.84 5.46 1.90
C ALA A 51 10.56 6.22 2.23
N VAL A 52 9.53 5.57 2.82
CA VAL A 52 8.21 6.16 3.10
C VAL A 52 8.34 7.46 3.89
N SER A 53 9.23 7.48 4.88
CA SER A 53 9.42 8.64 5.74
C SER A 53 9.86 9.93 5.03
N ARG A 54 10.33 9.81 3.78
CA ARG A 54 10.85 10.91 2.95
C ARG A 54 9.91 11.29 1.80
N GLN A 55 8.74 10.66 1.70
CA GLN A 55 7.80 10.88 0.60
C GLN A 55 6.65 11.80 1.01
N GLU A 56 6.11 12.48 0.01
CA GLU A 56 4.80 13.12 0.05
C GLU A 56 3.75 12.03 -0.27
N LEU A 57 2.78 11.83 0.63
CA LEU A 57 1.78 10.76 0.52
C LEU A 57 0.34 11.25 0.30
N SER A 58 0.07 12.56 0.38
CA SER A 58 -1.28 13.14 0.27
C SER A 58 -1.91 13.03 -1.12
N GLN A 59 -1.12 12.66 -2.12
CA GLN A 59 -1.65 12.37 -3.46
C GLN A 59 -2.29 10.97 -3.59
N PHE A 60 -2.00 10.02 -2.70
CA PHE A 60 -2.43 8.63 -2.86
C PHE A 60 -3.84 8.41 -2.34
N GLU A 61 -4.69 7.86 -3.21
CA GLU A 61 -6.08 7.52 -2.88
C GLU A 61 -6.23 6.03 -2.53
N VAL A 62 -5.30 5.20 -3.01
CA VAL A 62 -5.25 3.76 -2.78
C VAL A 62 -3.84 3.36 -2.36
N VAL A 63 -3.74 2.46 -1.39
CA VAL A 63 -2.47 1.85 -0.99
C VAL A 63 -2.59 0.34 -1.02
N LEU A 64 -1.67 -0.32 -1.74
CA LEU A 64 -1.43 -1.75 -1.65
C LEU A 64 -0.27 -1.93 -0.66
N ALA A 65 -0.59 -2.31 0.57
CA ALA A 65 0.35 -2.34 1.68
C ALA A 65 0.61 -3.75 2.19
N GLU A 66 1.83 -4.00 2.63
CA GLU A 66 2.14 -5.04 3.62
C GLU A 66 2.81 -4.41 4.84
N GLY A 67 2.37 -4.81 6.02
CA GLY A 67 2.96 -4.39 7.30
C GLY A 67 1.95 -3.67 8.18
N GLY A 68 2.44 -2.85 9.10
CA GLY A 68 1.66 -2.16 10.15
C GLY A 68 1.26 -3.06 11.32
N ASN A 69 1.79 -4.28 11.40
CA ASN A 69 1.63 -5.15 12.56
C ASN A 69 2.54 -4.68 13.71
N ARG A 70 2.23 -5.07 14.96
CA ARG A 70 3.08 -4.75 16.13
C ARG A 70 4.49 -5.37 16.04
N VAL A 71 4.61 -6.47 15.30
CA VAL A 71 5.88 -7.11 14.92
C VAL A 71 5.93 -7.13 13.40
N HIS A 72 6.89 -6.42 12.81
CA HIS A 72 7.10 -6.37 11.36
C HIS A 72 8.37 -7.14 10.97
N TYR A 73 8.36 -7.71 9.77
CA TYR A 73 9.52 -8.39 9.18
C TYR A 73 10.30 -7.45 8.25
N PRO A 74 11.58 -7.76 7.94
CA PRO A 74 12.36 -6.95 7.02
C PRO A 74 11.64 -6.73 5.68
N GLY A 75 11.45 -5.47 5.31
CA GLY A 75 10.78 -5.08 4.06
C GLY A 75 9.28 -4.79 4.19
N GLU A 76 8.64 -5.15 5.30
CA GLU A 76 7.28 -4.72 5.63
C GLU A 76 7.26 -3.27 6.11
N LEU A 77 6.09 -2.62 6.04
CA LEU A 77 5.87 -1.35 6.73
C LEU A 77 5.86 -1.57 8.25
N ASP A 78 6.52 -0.68 9.00
CA ASP A 78 6.22 -0.54 10.42
C ASP A 78 4.89 0.22 10.62
N TRP A 79 4.44 0.29 11.88
CA TRP A 79 3.17 0.95 12.21
C TRP A 79 3.18 2.44 11.87
N ASP A 80 4.27 3.14 12.17
CA ASP A 80 4.35 4.59 11.97
C ASP A 80 4.32 4.93 10.48
N ASP A 81 5.09 4.21 9.66
CA ASP A 81 5.09 4.37 8.21
C ASP A 81 3.76 3.96 7.57
N TYR A 82 3.11 2.91 8.08
CA TYR A 82 1.75 2.55 7.66
C TYR A 82 0.74 3.67 7.96
N GLN A 83 0.78 4.25 9.16
CA GLN A 83 -0.12 5.34 9.56
C GLN A 83 0.05 6.59 8.69
N ARG A 84 1.25 6.87 8.18
CA ARG A 84 1.50 8.04 7.32
C ARG A 84 0.71 8.04 6.02
N PHE A 85 0.28 6.87 5.53
CA PHE A 85 -0.58 6.78 4.36
C PHE A 85 -2.00 7.28 4.59
N PHE A 86 -2.46 7.36 5.85
CA PHE A 86 -3.82 7.79 6.22
C PHE A 86 -4.00 9.30 6.15
N THR A 87 -3.79 9.84 4.96
CA THR A 87 -4.03 11.24 4.63
C THR A 87 -5.50 11.46 4.28
N PRO A 88 -5.98 12.72 4.21
CA PRO A 88 -7.35 13.02 3.80
C PRO A 88 -7.73 12.53 2.40
N ALA A 89 -6.76 12.24 1.53
CA ALA A 89 -6.99 11.73 0.20
C ALA A 89 -7.18 10.22 0.15
N LEU A 90 -6.69 9.48 1.16
CA LEU A 90 -6.76 8.03 1.19
C LEU A 90 -8.22 7.57 1.30
N ARG A 91 -8.59 6.60 0.47
CA ARG A 91 -9.94 6.02 0.43
C ARG A 91 -9.93 4.51 0.59
N TRP A 92 -8.85 3.85 0.18
CA TRP A 92 -8.78 2.41 0.16
C TRP A 92 -7.38 1.89 0.50
N VAL A 93 -7.33 0.93 1.40
CA VAL A 93 -6.14 0.12 1.68
C VAL A 93 -6.44 -1.34 1.36
N GLN A 94 -5.54 -1.97 0.60
CA GLN A 94 -5.48 -3.40 0.46
C GLN A 94 -4.28 -3.94 1.25
N LEU A 95 -4.52 -4.88 2.15
CA LEU A 95 -3.50 -5.61 2.90
C LEU A 95 -3.40 -7.07 2.47
N CYS A 96 -2.22 -7.64 2.66
CA CYS A 96 -1.95 -9.07 2.52
C CYS A 96 -1.51 -9.69 3.87
N SER A 97 -1.95 -9.11 5.00
CA SER A 97 -1.49 -9.45 6.35
C SER A 97 -2.44 -10.41 7.07
N THR A 98 -1.92 -11.49 7.63
CA THR A 98 -2.66 -12.39 8.53
C THR A 98 -2.97 -11.75 9.89
N GLY A 99 -2.26 -10.68 10.26
CA GLY A 99 -2.41 -9.92 11.51
C GLY A 99 -3.24 -8.64 11.38
N PHE A 100 -4.11 -8.53 10.36
CA PHE A 100 -4.77 -7.26 9.98
C PHE A 100 -5.56 -6.56 11.09
N SER A 101 -5.93 -7.25 12.18
CA SER A 101 -6.57 -6.62 13.34
C SER A 101 -5.69 -5.53 13.96
N ASP A 102 -4.37 -5.67 13.85
CA ASP A 102 -3.40 -4.65 14.29
C ASP A 102 -3.36 -3.45 13.32
N ASN A 103 -3.92 -3.59 12.12
CA ASN A 103 -3.91 -2.59 11.06
C ASN A 103 -5.16 -1.70 11.02
N ILE A 104 -6.04 -1.82 12.00
CA ILE A 104 -7.25 -1.00 12.09
C ILE A 104 -6.89 0.37 12.65
N THR A 105 -6.87 1.38 11.77
CA THR A 105 -6.71 2.78 12.18
C THR A 105 -8.08 3.43 12.46
N PRO A 106 -8.14 4.57 13.17
CA PRO A 106 -9.40 5.30 13.38
C PRO A 106 -10.13 5.67 12.07
N ALA A 107 -9.39 5.86 10.98
CA ALA A 107 -9.97 6.13 9.65
C ALA A 107 -10.65 4.88 9.04
N VAL A 108 -10.12 3.69 9.31
CA VAL A 108 -10.78 2.42 8.94
C VAL A 108 -12.02 2.20 9.82
N GLU A 109 -11.88 2.38 11.13
CA GLU A 109 -12.97 2.18 12.09
C GLU A 109 -14.16 3.12 11.84
N SER A 110 -13.89 4.39 11.50
CA SER A 110 -14.94 5.37 11.15
C SER A 110 -15.56 5.16 9.76
N GLY A 111 -15.00 4.27 8.95
CA GLY A 111 -15.44 4.02 7.57
C GLY A 111 -14.99 5.09 6.56
N GLN A 112 -14.12 6.03 6.95
CA GLN A 112 -13.51 6.99 6.03
C GLN A 112 -12.64 6.28 4.98
N VAL A 113 -11.93 5.23 5.39
CA VAL A 113 -11.06 4.41 4.54
C VAL A 113 -11.61 2.99 4.51
N THR A 114 -11.84 2.48 3.31
CA THR A 114 -12.16 1.06 3.11
C THR A 114 -10.90 0.23 3.31
N LEU A 115 -10.97 -0.82 4.12
CA LEU A 115 -9.91 -1.82 4.24
C LEU A 115 -10.37 -3.14 3.62
N THR A 116 -9.58 -3.66 2.68
CA THR A 116 -9.71 -5.04 2.18
C THR A 116 -8.47 -5.83 2.59
N ASN A 117 -8.66 -7.02 3.15
CA ASN A 117 -7.56 -7.91 3.49
C ASN A 117 -7.63 -9.19 2.67
N ALA A 118 -6.51 -9.59 2.08
CA ALA A 118 -6.36 -10.83 1.32
C ALA A 118 -5.11 -11.59 1.82
N PRO A 119 -5.18 -12.25 2.99
CA PRO A 119 -4.00 -12.83 3.65
C PRO A 119 -3.45 -14.11 3.01
N GLY A 120 -4.00 -14.56 1.87
CA GLY A 120 -3.67 -15.83 1.22
C GLY A 120 -4.54 -16.97 1.72
#